data_AF-A0A9P6ZNM7-F1
#
_entry.id   AF-A0A9P6ZNM7-F1
#
_cell.length_a   1.000
_cell.length_b   1.000
_cell.length_c   1.000
_cell.angle_alpha   90.00
_cell.angle_beta   90.00
_cell.angle_gamma   90.00
#
_symmetry.space_group_name_H-M   'P 1'
#
loop_
_entity.id
_entity.type
_entity.pdbx_description
1 polymer ?
#
loop_
_entity_poly.entity_id
_entity_poly.type
_entity_poly.pdbx_seq_one_letter_code
_entity_poly.pdbx_strand_id
1 'polypeptide(L)'
;FRPVYADYIVYEQHRHEFMNQPRARAALLHGGLVWRLALHSLGFDVLPSVLDGISREAVLFGLMLDVNSQTYFDDELSEEEVDFMCGTYYVHNNDGNVEIVSWWPRPQAWAASGLNVGFWSSRCESWFLSCLENIRQGVSRERHQSTNDANGPMTGKQWKGSLKFNPGTNKMMKNVDAACCSLLTTGKDSCYLRRL
;
A
#
# COMPACT_ATOMS: atom_id res chain seq x y z
N PHE A 1 -11.75 -20.44 -9.41
CA PHE A 1 -10.29 -20.50 -9.21
C PHE A 1 -9.95 -20.00 -7.82
N ARG A 2 -8.99 -20.57 -7.08
CA ARG A 2 -8.62 -20.07 -5.75
C ARG A 2 -7.09 -20.09 -5.60
N PRO A 3 -6.44 -18.94 -5.35
CA PRO A 3 -4.98 -18.89 -5.34
C PRO A 3 -4.40 -19.74 -4.20
N VAL A 4 -3.30 -20.42 -4.49
CA VAL A 4 -2.50 -21.24 -3.58
C VAL A 4 -1.09 -20.68 -3.46
N TYR A 5 -0.26 -21.30 -2.61
CA TYR A 5 1.12 -20.83 -2.40
C TYR A 5 1.97 -20.78 -3.68
N ALA A 6 1.75 -21.70 -4.63
CA ALA A 6 2.41 -21.63 -5.93
C ALA A 6 2.09 -20.32 -6.69
N ASP A 7 0.84 -19.84 -6.61
CA ASP A 7 0.44 -18.56 -7.18
C ASP A 7 1.11 -17.38 -6.46
N TYR A 8 1.36 -17.51 -5.14
CA TYR A 8 2.11 -16.50 -4.39
C TYR A 8 3.55 -16.38 -4.87
N ILE A 9 4.24 -17.49 -5.13
CA ILE A 9 5.62 -17.48 -5.66
C ILE A 9 5.67 -16.77 -7.02
N VAL A 10 4.73 -17.09 -7.91
CA VAL A 10 4.63 -16.43 -9.22
C VAL A 10 4.35 -14.93 -9.06
N TYR A 11 3.43 -14.57 -8.16
CA TYR A 11 3.16 -13.17 -7.83
C TYR A 11 4.41 -12.44 -7.30
N GLU A 12 5.16 -13.06 -6.40
CA GLU A 12 6.38 -12.48 -5.84
C GLU A 12 7.45 -12.25 -6.92
N GLN A 13 7.61 -13.19 -7.84
CA GLN A 13 8.49 -13.04 -9.00
C GLN A 13 8.06 -11.87 -9.89
N HIS A 14 6.80 -11.80 -10.30
CA HIS A 14 6.30 -10.70 -11.12
C HIS A 14 6.43 -9.34 -10.41
N ARG A 15 6.20 -9.30 -9.09
CA ARG A 15 6.39 -8.09 -8.30
C ARG A 15 7.86 -7.65 -8.32
N HIS A 16 8.80 -8.59 -8.19
CA HIS A 16 10.22 -8.28 -8.31
C HIS A 16 10.59 -7.75 -9.70
N GLU A 17 10.04 -8.33 -10.77
CA GLU A 17 10.24 -7.86 -12.15
C GLU A 17 9.64 -6.46 -12.39
N PHE A 18 8.46 -6.17 -11.85
CA PHE A 18 7.86 -4.83 -11.87
C PHE A 18 8.76 -3.80 -11.19
N MET A 19 9.39 -4.18 -10.07
CA MET A 19 10.25 -3.28 -9.32
C MET A 19 11.56 -2.92 -10.04
N ASN A 20 11.94 -3.65 -11.09
CA ASN A 20 13.07 -3.30 -11.96
C ASN A 20 12.71 -2.23 -13.01
N GLN A 21 11.45 -1.79 -13.07
CA GLN A 21 11.00 -0.76 -14.00
C GLN A 21 11.12 0.63 -13.36
N PRO A 22 11.37 1.69 -14.13
CA PRO A 22 11.39 3.07 -13.62
C PRO A 22 10.12 3.47 -12.84
N ARG A 23 8.95 2.94 -13.25
CA ARG A 23 7.65 3.15 -12.60
C ARG A 23 7.57 2.62 -11.17
N ALA A 24 8.46 1.72 -10.78
CA ALA A 24 8.59 1.22 -9.41
C ALA A 24 8.80 2.34 -8.37
N ARG A 25 9.31 3.50 -8.80
CA ARG A 25 9.40 4.71 -7.99
C ARG A 25 8.05 5.09 -7.36
N ALA A 26 6.95 5.01 -8.12
CA ALA A 26 5.60 5.27 -7.59
C ALA A 26 5.27 4.37 -6.39
N ALA A 27 5.64 3.09 -6.46
CA ALA A 27 5.40 2.15 -5.37
C ALA A 27 6.23 2.47 -4.11
N LEU A 28 7.45 2.99 -4.29
CA LEU A 28 8.26 3.49 -3.17
C LEU A 28 7.70 4.79 -2.58
N LEU A 29 7.13 5.68 -3.39
CA LEU A 29 6.57 6.95 -2.92
C LEU A 29 5.17 6.80 -2.30
N HIS A 30 4.44 5.73 -2.61
CA HIS A 30 3.07 5.48 -2.13
C HIS A 30 2.96 5.37 -0.59
N GLY A 31 4.06 5.04 0.10
CA GLY A 31 4.08 4.86 1.55
C GLY A 31 3.27 3.64 2.04
N GLY A 32 3.19 3.50 3.36
CA GLY A 32 2.45 2.42 4.01
C GLY A 32 2.89 1.02 3.56
N LEU A 33 1.92 0.14 3.31
CA LEU A 33 2.22 -1.25 2.94
C LEU A 33 2.80 -1.41 1.54
N VAL A 34 2.36 -0.59 0.57
CA VAL A 34 2.87 -0.67 -0.81
C VAL A 34 4.36 -0.36 -0.86
N TRP A 35 4.79 0.70 -0.15
CA TRP A 35 6.22 1.00 0.03
C TRP A 35 6.98 -0.16 0.67
N ARG A 36 6.43 -0.80 1.71
CA ARG A 36 7.11 -1.91 2.37
C ARG A 36 7.25 -3.13 1.45
N LEU A 37 6.26 -3.40 0.59
CA LEU A 37 6.29 -4.47 -0.41
C LEU A 37 7.30 -4.18 -1.52
N ALA A 38 7.34 -2.94 -1.99
CA ALA A 38 8.36 -2.45 -2.92
C ALA A 38 9.76 -2.67 -2.34
N LEU A 39 9.98 -2.23 -1.10
CA LEU A 39 11.24 -2.40 -0.37
C LEU A 39 11.62 -3.86 -0.13
N HIS A 40 10.62 -4.72 0.14
CA HIS A 40 10.85 -6.15 0.26
C HIS A 40 11.42 -6.76 -1.01
N SER A 41 10.97 -6.26 -2.18
CA SER A 41 11.29 -6.82 -3.49
C SER A 41 12.64 -6.33 -4.02
N LEU A 42 13.02 -5.09 -3.74
CA LEU A 42 14.30 -4.50 -4.17
C LEU A 42 15.46 -4.70 -3.18
N GLY A 43 15.14 -4.89 -1.90
CA GLY A 43 16.14 -4.75 -0.84
C GLY A 43 16.51 -3.28 -0.58
N PHE A 44 17.23 -3.05 0.52
CA PHE A 44 17.58 -1.69 0.96
C PHE A 44 18.70 -1.05 0.13
N ASP A 45 19.48 -1.86 -0.60
CA ASP A 45 20.70 -1.39 -1.26
C ASP A 45 20.44 -0.63 -2.58
N VAL A 46 19.25 -0.81 -3.17
CA VAL A 46 18.89 -0.24 -4.50
C VAL A 46 18.14 1.09 -4.38
N LEU A 47 17.72 1.46 -3.16
CA LEU A 47 16.95 2.67 -2.84
C LEU A 47 17.55 3.97 -3.40
N PRO A 48 18.87 4.24 -3.30
CA PRO A 48 19.45 5.48 -3.81
C PRO A 48 19.30 5.64 -5.32
N SER A 49 19.34 4.55 -6.09
CA SER A 49 19.27 4.59 -7.56
C SER A 49 17.85 4.76 -8.10
N VAL A 50 16.83 4.25 -7.39
CA VAL A 50 15.42 4.39 -7.80
C VAL A 50 14.85 5.76 -7.43
N LEU A 51 15.44 6.41 -6.42
CA LEU A 51 15.06 7.77 -6.02
C LEU A 51 15.71 8.87 -6.86
N ASP A 52 16.55 8.52 -7.85
CA ASP A 52 17.23 9.48 -8.71
C ASP A 52 16.33 9.89 -9.90
N GLY A 53 15.59 10.99 -9.71
CA GLY A 53 14.77 11.63 -10.75
C GLY A 53 13.38 11.01 -11.01
N ILE A 54 12.50 11.82 -11.58
CA ILE A 54 11.13 11.45 -11.98
C ILE A 54 11.20 10.51 -13.19
N SER A 55 10.35 9.48 -13.24
CA SER A 55 10.26 8.59 -14.40
C SER A 55 9.81 9.36 -15.65
N ARG A 56 10.25 8.95 -16.85
CA ARG A 56 9.80 9.56 -18.12
C ARG A 56 8.28 9.37 -18.35
N GLU A 57 7.71 8.39 -17.68
CA GLU A 57 6.33 7.93 -17.73
C GLU A 57 5.39 8.71 -16.79
N ALA A 58 5.94 9.50 -15.85
CA ALA A 58 5.18 10.38 -14.96
C ALA A 58 4.32 11.39 -15.72
N VAL A 59 4.74 11.78 -16.93
CA VAL A 59 4.01 12.71 -17.80
C VAL A 59 2.69 12.10 -18.33
N LEU A 60 2.60 10.77 -18.43
CA LEU A 60 1.42 10.06 -18.96
C LEU A 60 0.51 9.49 -17.87
N PHE A 61 1.08 9.06 -16.74
CA PHE A 61 0.35 8.30 -15.72
C PHE A 61 0.53 8.82 -14.29
N GLY A 62 1.21 9.96 -14.13
CA GLY A 62 1.53 10.54 -12.84
C GLY A 62 0.50 11.54 -12.31
N LEU A 63 0.70 11.98 -11.07
CA LEU A 63 -0.04 13.07 -10.46
C LEU A 63 0.35 14.39 -11.15
N MET A 64 -0.63 15.09 -11.71
CA MET A 64 -0.45 16.43 -12.27
C MET A 64 -0.87 17.49 -11.24
N LEU A 65 0.06 18.34 -10.83
CA LEU A 65 -0.19 19.46 -9.93
C LEU A 65 0.11 20.78 -10.63
N ASP A 66 -0.92 21.59 -10.85
CA ASP A 66 -0.76 22.96 -11.34
C ASP A 66 -0.65 23.95 -10.17
N VAL A 67 0.52 24.58 -10.02
CA VAL A 67 0.77 25.60 -9.00
C VAL A 67 1.41 26.80 -9.68
N ASN A 68 0.76 27.98 -9.59
CA ASN A 68 1.28 29.25 -10.12
C ASN A 68 1.73 29.18 -11.59
N SER A 69 0.92 28.57 -12.46
CA SER A 69 1.20 28.42 -13.89
C SER A 69 2.42 27.53 -14.23
N GLN A 70 2.85 26.70 -13.28
CA GLN A 70 3.82 25.63 -13.49
C GLN A 70 3.16 24.28 -13.22
N THR A 71 3.35 23.33 -14.13
CA THR A 71 2.82 21.97 -14.02
C THR A 71 3.91 21.05 -13.49
N TYR A 72 3.63 20.41 -12.37
CA TYR A 72 4.49 19.40 -11.75
C TYR A 72 3.92 18.01 -12.02
N PHE A 73 4.81 17.06 -12.30
CA PHE A 73 4.47 15.65 -12.49
C PHE A 73 5.14 14.83 -11.40
N ASP A 74 4.39 13.93 -10.77
CA ASP A 74 4.93 12.93 -9.83
C ASP A 74 4.46 11.53 -10.22
N ASP A 75 5.24 10.50 -9.92
CA ASP A 75 4.90 9.12 -10.28
C ASP A 75 3.79 8.58 -9.34
N GLU A 76 2.64 8.18 -9.90
CA GLU A 76 1.53 7.58 -9.15
C GLU A 76 1.22 6.17 -9.69
N LEU A 77 0.85 5.26 -8.79
CA LEU A 77 0.38 3.93 -9.17
C LEU A 77 -1.09 3.99 -9.57
N SER A 78 -1.46 3.33 -10.67
CA SER A 78 -2.88 3.13 -10.98
C SER A 78 -3.53 2.18 -9.96
N GLU A 79 -4.87 2.17 -9.88
CA GLU A 79 -5.58 1.20 -9.01
C GLU A 79 -5.25 -0.25 -9.37
N GLU A 80 -5.05 -0.54 -10.67
CA GLU A 80 -4.66 -1.87 -11.16
C GLU A 80 -3.25 -2.25 -10.68
N GLU A 81 -2.32 -1.30 -10.66
CA GLU A 81 -0.97 -1.53 -10.16
C GLU A 81 -0.94 -1.69 -8.64
N VAL A 82 -1.78 -0.94 -7.92
CA VAL A 82 -1.96 -1.14 -6.47
C VAL A 82 -2.50 -2.54 -6.20
N ASP A 83 -3.51 -2.98 -6.95
CA ASP A 83 -4.07 -4.33 -6.84
C ASP A 83 -3.03 -5.40 -7.18
N PHE A 84 -2.24 -5.18 -8.23
CA PHE A 84 -1.12 -6.04 -8.58
C PHE A 84 -0.10 -6.11 -7.45
N MET A 85 0.32 -4.96 -6.90
CA MET A 85 1.27 -4.89 -5.78
C MET A 85 0.75 -5.61 -4.55
N CYS A 86 -0.55 -5.56 -4.27
CA CYS A 86 -1.18 -6.28 -3.16
C CYS A 86 -1.43 -7.77 -3.44
N GLY A 87 -1.17 -8.25 -4.66
CA GLY A 87 -1.45 -9.63 -5.07
C GLY A 87 -2.95 -9.93 -5.07
N THR A 88 -3.75 -9.02 -5.63
CA THR A 88 -5.21 -9.14 -5.74
C THR A 88 -5.62 -10.08 -6.88
N TYR A 89 -6.60 -10.94 -6.63
CA TYR A 89 -7.23 -11.84 -7.59
C TYR A 89 -8.75 -11.63 -7.60
N TYR A 90 -9.32 -11.65 -8.80
CA TYR A 90 -10.76 -11.62 -9.05
C TYR A 90 -11.25 -13.05 -9.25
N VAL A 91 -11.87 -13.62 -8.21
CA VAL A 91 -12.35 -15.00 -8.20
C VAL A 91 -13.83 -15.01 -8.59
N HIS A 92 -14.13 -15.55 -9.76
CA HIS A 92 -15.51 -15.80 -10.18
C HIS A 92 -16.08 -17.02 -9.44
N ASN A 93 -17.17 -16.80 -8.72
CA ASN A 93 -17.96 -17.86 -8.09
C ASN A 93 -19.01 -18.39 -9.07
N ASN A 94 -19.48 -19.61 -8.82
CA ASN A 94 -20.49 -20.27 -9.65
C ASN A 94 -21.82 -19.49 -9.73
N ASP A 95 -22.07 -18.61 -8.74
CA ASP A 95 -23.26 -17.76 -8.67
C ASP A 95 -23.14 -16.47 -9.51
N GLY A 96 -22.08 -16.32 -10.31
CA GLY A 96 -21.80 -15.10 -11.11
C GLY A 96 -21.21 -13.93 -10.31
N ASN A 97 -21.08 -14.08 -8.98
CA ASN A 97 -20.45 -13.09 -8.12
C ASN A 97 -18.92 -13.14 -8.24
N VAL A 98 -18.29 -11.97 -8.25
CA VAL A 98 -16.82 -11.84 -8.20
C VAL A 98 -16.38 -11.57 -6.77
N GLU A 99 -15.63 -12.50 -6.20
CA GLU A 99 -14.97 -12.32 -4.91
C GLU A 99 -13.55 -11.78 -5.13
N ILE A 100 -13.24 -10.66 -4.47
CA ILE A 100 -11.92 -10.05 -4.52
C ILE A 100 -11.12 -10.53 -3.31
N VAL A 101 -10.00 -11.22 -3.56
CA VAL A 101 -9.08 -11.71 -2.53
C VAL A 101 -7.67 -11.20 -2.80
N SER A 102 -6.87 -10.94 -1.77
CA SER A 102 -5.50 -10.46 -1.93
C SER A 102 -4.55 -11.05 -0.89
N TRP A 103 -3.29 -11.26 -1.28
CA TRP A 103 -2.23 -11.75 -0.37
C TRP A 103 -1.84 -10.71 0.68
N TRP A 104 -1.96 -9.44 0.34
CA TRP A 104 -1.70 -8.31 1.22
C TRP A 104 -2.92 -7.40 1.29
N PRO A 105 -3.18 -6.72 2.42
CA PRO A 105 -4.31 -5.80 2.52
C PRO A 105 -4.11 -4.62 1.57
N ARG A 106 -5.17 -4.30 0.82
CA ARG A 106 -5.19 -3.13 -0.05
C ARG A 106 -5.07 -1.83 0.75
N PRO A 107 -4.59 -0.72 0.14
CA PRO A 107 -4.40 0.55 0.86
C PRO A 107 -5.63 1.02 1.63
N GLN A 108 -6.86 0.81 1.11
CA GLN A 108 -8.07 1.21 1.84
C GLN A 108 -8.30 0.40 3.11
N ALA A 109 -7.92 -0.88 3.14
CA ALA A 109 -7.98 -1.73 4.33
C ALA A 109 -6.86 -1.38 5.32
N TRP A 110 -5.66 -1.09 4.81
CA TRP A 110 -4.51 -0.65 5.62
C TRP A 110 -4.76 0.72 6.27
N ALA A 111 -5.29 1.68 5.52
CA ALA A 111 -5.55 3.05 5.98
C ALA A 111 -6.57 3.09 7.14
N ALA A 112 -7.53 2.16 7.14
CA ALA A 112 -8.51 2.00 8.22
C ALA A 112 -8.01 1.14 9.39
N SER A 113 -6.80 0.60 9.31
CA SER A 113 -6.20 -0.23 10.37
C SER A 113 -5.63 0.60 11.50
N GLY A 114 -5.56 0.00 12.69
CA GLY A 114 -4.83 0.63 13.80
C GLY A 114 -3.29 0.57 13.68
N LEU A 115 -2.75 0.06 12.56
CA LEU A 115 -1.32 0.15 12.21
C LEU A 115 -1.01 1.43 11.43
N ASN A 116 -2.03 2.09 10.87
CA ASN A 116 -1.84 3.34 10.15
C ASN A 116 -1.67 4.52 11.13
N VAL A 117 -0.42 4.75 11.54
CA VAL A 117 -0.02 5.84 12.46
C VAL A 117 0.72 6.97 11.73
N GLY A 118 0.67 7.02 10.40
CA GLY A 118 1.36 8.01 9.57
C GLY A 118 2.83 7.70 9.25
N PHE A 119 3.41 6.64 9.83
CA PHE A 119 4.74 6.15 9.49
C PHE A 119 4.84 4.64 9.67
N TRP A 120 5.90 4.03 9.13
CA TRP A 120 6.16 2.60 9.30
C TRP A 120 6.77 2.31 10.69
N SER A 121 5.91 1.98 11.65
CA SER A 121 6.34 1.68 13.04
C SER A 121 6.90 0.26 13.19
N SER A 122 7.61 -0.02 14.30
CA SER A 122 8.07 -1.38 14.64
C SER A 122 6.93 -2.40 14.72
N ARG A 123 5.71 -1.95 15.05
CA ARG A 123 4.51 -2.79 15.04
C ARG A 123 4.07 -3.15 13.62
N CYS A 124 4.18 -2.20 12.67
CA CYS A 124 3.93 -2.45 11.25
C CYS A 124 4.91 -3.50 10.73
N GLU A 125 6.19 -3.38 11.07
CA GLU A 125 7.23 -4.35 10.67
C GLU A 125 6.97 -5.73 11.27
N SER A 126 6.67 -5.81 12.57
CA SER A 126 6.38 -7.08 13.23
C SER A 126 5.17 -7.79 12.60
N TRP A 127 4.11 -7.04 12.29
CA TRP A 127 2.95 -7.56 11.59
C TRP A 127 3.31 -8.03 10.18
N PHE A 128 4.10 -7.26 9.43
CA PHE A 128 4.50 -7.59 8.06
C PHE A 128 5.30 -8.89 8.01
N LEU A 129 6.32 -9.02 8.87
CA LEU A 129 7.14 -10.22 8.96
C LEU A 129 6.32 -11.44 9.38
N SER A 130 5.40 -11.28 10.33
CA SER A 130 4.49 -12.36 10.72
C SER A 130 3.56 -12.78 9.57
N CYS A 131 3.01 -11.82 8.83
CA CYS A 131 2.17 -12.11 7.67
C CYS A 131 2.97 -12.83 6.57
N LEU A 132 4.19 -12.37 6.29
CA LEU A 132 5.10 -12.99 5.33
C LEU A 132 5.42 -14.45 5.69
N GLU A 133 5.75 -14.69 6.96
CA GLU A 133 6.07 -16.03 7.45
C GLU A 133 4.85 -16.95 7.34
N ASN A 134 3.68 -16.48 7.74
CA ASN A 134 2.43 -17.24 7.60
C ASN A 134 2.14 -17.64 6.15
N ILE A 135 2.38 -16.73 5.20
CA ILE A 135 2.23 -17.03 3.77
C ILE A 135 3.24 -18.09 3.33
N ARG A 136 4.52 -17.96 3.73
CA ARG A 136 5.61 -18.89 3.36
C ARG A 136 5.44 -20.29 3.93
N GLN A 137 4.93 -20.40 5.14
CA GLN A 137 4.63 -21.71 5.75
C GLN A 137 3.46 -22.42 5.06
N GLY A 138 2.75 -21.76 4.14
CA GLY A 138 1.75 -22.39 3.27
C GLY A 138 0.61 -23.05 4.03
N VAL A 139 0.35 -22.65 5.28
CA VAL A 139 -0.51 -23.39 6.20
C VAL A 139 -1.95 -23.35 5.70
N SER A 140 -2.32 -24.43 5.03
CA SER A 140 -3.63 -24.71 4.47
C SER A 140 -4.73 -24.55 5.52
N ARG A 141 -5.54 -23.50 5.37
CA ARG A 141 -6.97 -23.41 5.73
C ARG A 141 -7.44 -23.76 7.16
N GLU A 142 -6.57 -23.89 8.14
CA GLU A 142 -6.97 -23.87 9.55
C GLU A 142 -6.55 -22.56 10.19
N ARG A 143 -7.46 -21.90 10.91
CA ARG A 143 -7.14 -20.69 11.69
C ARG A 143 -5.92 -21.00 12.53
N HIS A 144 -4.89 -20.16 12.44
CA HIS A 144 -3.76 -20.27 13.35
C HIS A 144 -4.31 -20.15 14.79
N GLN A 145 -4.19 -21.21 15.60
CA GLN A 145 -4.87 -21.32 16.90
C GLN A 145 -4.52 -20.16 17.85
N SER A 146 -3.38 -19.51 17.65
CA SER A 146 -2.95 -18.37 18.47
C SER A 146 -3.24 -16.98 17.89
N THR A 147 -3.42 -16.81 16.56
CA THR A 147 -3.57 -15.48 15.94
C THR A 147 -4.89 -15.26 15.20
N ASN A 148 -5.70 -16.30 14.98
CA ASN A 148 -6.94 -16.25 14.17
C ASN A 148 -6.74 -15.85 12.69
N ASP A 149 -5.50 -15.72 12.20
CA ASP A 149 -5.23 -15.34 10.82
C ASP A 149 -5.41 -16.53 9.86
N ALA A 150 -5.97 -16.26 8.68
CA ALA A 150 -6.10 -17.22 7.60
C ALA A 150 -4.89 -17.13 6.68
N ASN A 151 -4.11 -18.20 6.53
CA ASN A 151 -2.81 -18.17 5.82
C ASN A 151 -2.94 -18.27 4.29
N GLY A 152 -3.99 -17.68 3.72
CA GLY A 152 -4.24 -17.59 2.28
C GLY A 152 -4.71 -16.18 1.89
N PRO A 153 -4.94 -15.89 0.61
CA PRO A 153 -5.40 -14.57 0.20
C PRO A 153 -6.75 -14.29 0.86
N MET A 154 -6.87 -13.11 1.45
CA MET A 154 -8.04 -12.71 2.23
C MET A 154 -8.91 -11.73 1.44
N THR A 155 -10.21 -11.78 1.70
CA THR A 155 -11.15 -10.77 1.24
C THR A 155 -10.93 -9.46 1.97
N GLY A 156 -11.39 -8.35 1.39
CA GLY A 156 -11.38 -7.05 2.07
C GLY A 156 -12.11 -7.03 3.42
N LYS A 157 -13.15 -7.88 3.60
CA LYS A 157 -13.84 -8.03 4.89
C LYS A 157 -12.96 -8.71 5.94
N GLN A 158 -12.23 -9.76 5.54
CA GLN A 158 -11.28 -10.46 6.41
C GLN A 158 -10.12 -9.56 6.80
N TRP A 159 -9.54 -8.81 5.85
CA TRP A 159 -8.51 -7.81 6.15
C TRP A 159 -8.98 -6.75 7.14
N LYS A 160 -10.19 -6.20 6.93
CA LYS A 160 -10.80 -5.26 7.89
C LYS A 160 -11.00 -5.86 9.28
N GLY A 161 -11.10 -7.19 9.39
CA GLY A 161 -11.21 -7.91 10.66
C GLY A 161 -9.86 -8.12 11.34
N SER A 162 -8.86 -8.62 10.61
CA SER A 162 -7.53 -8.93 11.14
C SER A 162 -6.72 -7.67 11.48
N LEU A 163 -7.03 -6.55 10.85
CA LEU A 163 -6.37 -5.26 11.07
C LEU A 163 -7.04 -4.38 12.15
N LYS A 164 -7.98 -4.93 12.93
CA LYS A 164 -8.61 -4.24 14.07
C LYS A 164 -7.65 -4.23 15.26
N PHE A 165 -6.72 -3.27 15.25
CA PHE A 165 -5.90 -2.95 16.41
C PHE A 165 -6.59 -1.88 17.26
N ASN A 166 -5.84 -0.97 17.89
CA ASN A 166 -6.41 0.05 18.76
C ASN A 166 -7.34 0.99 17.95
N PRO A 167 -8.64 1.08 18.28
CA PRO A 167 -9.57 1.96 17.57
C PRO A 167 -9.25 3.45 17.72
N GLY A 168 -8.49 3.84 18.76
CA GLY A 168 -8.04 5.21 18.98
C GLY A 168 -7.10 5.74 17.89
N THR A 169 -6.38 4.86 17.20
CA THR A 169 -5.44 5.24 16.12
C THR A 169 -6.16 5.94 14.97
N ASN A 170 -7.31 5.42 14.54
CA ASN A 170 -8.09 6.02 13.45
C ASN A 170 -8.59 7.43 13.80
N LYS A 171 -8.90 7.68 15.08
CA LYS A 171 -9.31 9.01 15.55
C LYS A 171 -8.12 9.97 15.56
N MET A 172 -6.96 9.52 16.03
CA MET A 172 -5.73 10.30 15.99
C MET A 172 -5.39 10.71 14.55
N MET A 173 -5.45 9.78 13.61
CA MET A 173 -5.05 10.06 12.23
C MET A 173 -5.99 11.06 11.55
N LYS A 174 -7.30 10.93 11.75
CA LYS A 174 -8.28 11.94 11.30
C LYS A 174 -8.02 13.33 11.88
N ASN A 175 -7.62 13.41 13.15
CA ASN A 175 -7.31 14.68 13.79
C ASN A 175 -6.03 15.30 13.21
N VAL A 176 -5.01 14.49 12.94
CA VAL A 176 -3.77 14.95 12.30
C VAL A 176 -4.06 15.43 10.87
N ASP A 177 -4.82 14.67 10.08
CA ASP A 177 -5.19 15.06 8.71
C ASP A 177 -5.97 16.38 8.70
N ALA A 178 -6.94 16.54 9.62
CA ALA A 178 -7.69 17.78 9.77
C ALA A 178 -6.79 18.98 10.14
N ALA A 179 -5.83 18.78 11.04
CA ALA A 179 -4.86 19.82 11.42
C ALA A 179 -3.91 20.17 10.27
N CYS A 180 -3.41 19.17 9.54
CA CYS A 180 -2.56 19.36 8.36
C CYS A 180 -3.31 20.10 7.25
N CYS A 181 -4.54 19.70 6.93
CA CYS A 181 -5.39 20.41 5.97
C CYS A 181 -5.58 21.87 6.38
N SER A 182 -5.89 22.13 7.65
CA SER A 182 -6.05 23.50 8.16
C SER A 182 -4.77 24.34 8.03
N LEU A 183 -3.60 23.75 8.27
CA LEU A 183 -2.30 24.43 8.12
C LEU A 183 -1.99 24.75 6.65
N LEU A 184 -2.26 23.81 5.74
CA LEU A 184 -2.02 23.99 4.32
C LEU A 184 -2.97 25.05 3.71
N THR A 185 -4.22 25.13 4.18
CA THR A 185 -5.15 26.17 3.73
C THR A 185 -4.82 27.55 4.30
N THR A 186 -4.46 27.66 5.59
CA THR A 186 -3.98 28.94 6.16
C THR A 186 -2.63 29.38 5.59
N GLY A 187 -1.76 28.43 5.21
CA GLY A 187 -0.51 28.70 4.52
C GLY A 187 -0.70 29.28 3.11
N LYS A 188 -1.72 28.82 2.37
CA LYS A 188 -2.11 29.41 1.08
C LYS A 188 -2.59 30.86 1.23
N ASP A 189 -3.28 31.19 2.33
CA ASP A 189 -3.70 32.57 2.62
C ASP A 189 -2.53 33.45 3.14
N SER A 190 -1.51 32.86 3.77
CA SER A 190 -0.34 33.59 4.29
C SER A 190 0.65 34.02 3.21
N CYS A 191 0.61 33.43 2.00
CA CYS A 191 1.44 33.88 0.87
C CYS A 191 0.99 35.21 0.26
N TYR A 192 -0.17 35.77 0.66
CA TYR A 192 -0.66 37.05 0.16
C TYR A 192 -0.50 38.24 1.11
N LEU A 193 0.06 38.08 2.33
CA LEU A 193 0.08 39.18 3.32
C LEU A 193 1.41 39.34 4.08
N ARG A 194 2.52 39.54 3.34
CA ARG A 194 3.64 40.39 3.82
C ARG A 194 4.28 41.18 2.68
N ARG A 195 3.57 42.23 2.24
CA ARG A 195 4.19 43.42 1.65
C ARG A 195 3.30 44.63 1.93
N LEU A 196 3.50 45.23 3.09
CA LEU A 196 3.54 46.68 3.31
C LEU A 196 4.55 46.93 4.43
#